data_AF-A0A426TQK1-F1
#
_entry.id   AF-A0A426TQK1-F1
#
_cell.length_a   1.000
_cell.length_b   1.000
_cell.length_c   1.000
_cell.angle_alpha   90.00
_cell.angle_beta   90.00
_cell.angle_gamma   90.00
#
_symmetry.space_group_name_H-M   'P 1'
#
loop_
_entity.id
_entity.type
_entity.pdbx_description
1 polymer ?
#
loop_
_entity_poly.entity_id
_entity_poly.type
_entity_poly.pdbx_seq_one_letter_code
_entity_poly.pdbx_strand_id
1 'polypeptide(L)'
;GEQSRDHRDLDLMHRREQEPAVVAALAGAGFVESLDLRPVRFVVTAPGGREVDLHPLDFAGDGSAVQASGDPERPFVYPASAFVTGTVGGRAVACLSAEQQVHFHQGYEPTERDRHDMALLRRAFGIATHF
;
A
#
# COMPACT_ATOMS: atom_id res chain seq x y z
N GLY A 1 -13.21 3.47 10.22
CA GLY A 1 -11.77 3.40 10.48
C GLY A 1 -11.54 3.31 11.95
N GLU A 2 -10.67 2.40 12.37
CA GLU A 2 -10.19 2.21 13.74
C GLU A 2 -8.68 1.94 13.63
N GLN A 3 -7.88 2.45 14.57
CA GLN A 3 -6.45 2.13 14.64
C GLN A 3 -6.28 0.91 15.54
N SER A 4 -5.80 -0.21 14.97
CA SER A 4 -5.64 -1.48 15.69
C SER A 4 -4.29 -1.63 16.40
N ARG A 5 -3.27 -0.92 15.92
CA ARG A 5 -1.89 -0.95 16.44
C ARG A 5 -1.11 0.29 16.03
N ASP A 6 0.12 0.39 16.50
CA ASP A 6 1.08 1.35 15.96
C ASP A 6 1.65 0.85 14.62
N HIS A 7 1.85 1.79 13.70
CA HIS A 7 2.44 1.58 12.37
C HIS A 7 3.76 2.34 12.27
N ARG A 8 4.81 1.67 11.81
CA ARG A 8 6.15 2.27 11.65
C ARG A 8 6.27 3.04 10.34
N ASP A 9 5.50 2.64 9.34
CA ASP A 9 5.54 3.03 7.95
C ASP A 9 4.12 3.25 7.40
N LEU A 10 4.05 3.89 6.24
CA LEU A 10 2.85 4.00 5.42
C LEU A 10 3.16 3.52 4.00
N ASP A 11 2.49 2.47 3.55
CA ASP A 11 2.50 2.06 2.14
C ASP A 11 1.52 2.94 1.35
N LEU A 12 2.01 3.64 0.34
CA LEU A 12 1.24 4.53 -0.52
C LEU A 12 1.37 4.11 -1.98
N MET A 13 0.28 3.61 -2.53
CA MET A 13 0.14 3.44 -3.97
C MET A 13 -0.15 4.79 -4.63
N HIS A 14 0.61 5.14 -5.67
CA HIS A 14 0.37 6.34 -6.47
C HIS A 14 0.36 6.04 -7.95
N ARG A 15 -0.32 6.89 -8.72
CA ARG A 15 -0.24 6.85 -10.18
C ARG A 15 1.18 7.22 -10.61
N ARG A 16 1.82 6.39 -11.43
CA ARG A 16 3.20 6.59 -11.85
C ARG A 16 3.43 7.97 -12.48
N GLU A 17 2.47 8.44 -13.28
CA GLU A 17 2.54 9.76 -13.93
C GLU A 17 2.44 10.95 -12.95
N GLN A 18 2.02 10.71 -11.71
CA GLN A 18 1.90 11.72 -10.64
C GLN A 18 3.09 11.71 -9.68
N GLU A 19 4.07 10.82 -9.86
CA GLU A 19 5.21 10.68 -8.94
C GLU A 19 5.92 12.00 -8.63
N PRO A 20 6.22 12.89 -9.59
CA PRO A 20 6.87 14.17 -9.27
C PRO A 20 6.06 15.04 -8.29
N ALA A 21 4.73 15.03 -8.39
CA ALA A 21 3.86 15.80 -7.50
C ALA A 21 3.81 15.18 -6.08
N VAL A 22 3.78 13.85 -5.99
CA VAL A 22 3.81 13.12 -4.71
C VAL A 22 5.13 13.38 -3.99
N VAL A 23 6.26 13.26 -4.70
CA VAL A 23 7.60 13.51 -4.16
C VAL A 23 7.73 14.96 -3.70
N ALA A 24 7.27 15.93 -4.48
CA ALA A 24 7.31 17.34 -4.10
C ALA A 24 6.49 17.63 -2.83
N ALA A 25 5.30 17.03 -2.71
CA ALA A 25 4.46 17.18 -1.51
C ALA A 25 5.13 16.59 -0.26
N LEU A 26 5.72 15.40 -0.37
CA LEU A 26 6.43 14.74 0.73
C LEU A 26 7.72 15.49 1.10
N ALA A 27 8.46 16.00 0.12
CA ALA A 27 9.62 16.87 0.35
C ALA A 27 9.23 18.15 1.11
N GLY A 28 8.11 18.78 0.75
CA GLY A 28 7.56 19.91 1.48
C GLY A 28 7.18 19.60 2.94
N ALA A 29 6.92 18.33 3.25
CA ALA A 29 6.69 17.82 4.62
C ALA A 29 7.97 17.33 5.33
N GLY A 30 9.14 17.50 4.71
CA GLY A 30 10.45 17.14 5.27
C GLY A 30 10.88 15.69 5.05
N PHE A 31 10.26 14.98 4.12
CA PHE A 31 10.71 13.65 3.71
C PHE A 31 11.81 13.74 2.64
N VAL A 32 12.74 12.79 2.66
CA VAL A 32 13.84 12.65 1.70
C VAL A 32 13.91 11.19 1.27
N GLU A 33 14.19 10.94 0.00
CA GLU A 33 14.41 9.58 -0.52
C GLU A 33 15.56 8.89 0.22
N SER A 34 15.30 7.67 0.68
CA SER A 34 16.24 6.85 1.47
C SER A 34 16.55 5.50 0.81
N LEU A 35 15.70 5.04 -0.11
CA LEU A 35 15.88 3.84 -0.92
C LEU A 35 15.18 4.03 -2.26
N ASP A 36 15.84 3.68 -3.36
CA ASP A 36 15.24 3.66 -4.69
C ASP A 36 15.33 2.27 -5.32
N LEU A 37 14.18 1.65 -5.55
CA LEU A 37 14.01 0.37 -6.25
C LEU A 37 12.98 0.51 -7.39
N ARG A 38 12.82 1.71 -7.96
CA ARG A 38 11.88 1.94 -9.06
C ARG A 38 12.23 1.06 -10.27
N PRO A 39 11.21 0.61 -11.03
CA PRO A 39 9.80 0.97 -10.92
C PRO A 39 9.00 0.15 -9.89
N VAL A 40 9.63 -0.72 -9.10
CA VAL A 40 8.92 -1.58 -8.15
C VAL A 40 8.39 -0.76 -6.98
N ARG A 41 9.27 -0.05 -6.26
CA ARG A 41 8.92 0.84 -5.14
C ARG A 41 10.09 1.74 -4.79
N PHE A 42 9.88 2.74 -3.96
CA PHE A 42 10.96 3.52 -3.34
C PHE A 42 10.51 4.04 -1.99
N VAL A 43 11.44 4.37 -1.11
CA VAL A 43 11.15 4.80 0.26
C VAL A 43 11.60 6.22 0.45
N VAL A 44 10.77 7.00 1.13
CA VAL A 44 11.16 8.30 1.68
C VAL A 44 11.05 8.28 3.20
N THR A 45 12.01 8.90 3.88
CA THR A 45 12.02 9.00 5.34
C THR A 45 12.10 10.44 5.80
N ALA A 46 11.59 10.70 7.00
CA ALA A 46 11.67 11.99 7.68
C ALA A 46 12.23 11.82 9.10
N PRO A 47 12.70 12.91 9.74
CA PRO A 47 13.14 12.87 11.14
C PRO A 47 12.08 12.24 12.06
N GLY A 48 12.55 11.54 13.10
CA GLY A 48 11.70 10.80 14.02
C GLY A 48 11.31 9.39 13.54
N GLY A 49 11.96 8.87 12.50
CA GLY A 49 11.75 7.51 12.00
C GLY A 49 10.46 7.33 11.20
N ARG A 50 9.86 8.41 10.71
CA ARG A 50 8.69 8.35 9.84
C ARG A 50 9.10 7.89 8.46
N GLU A 51 8.39 6.91 7.92
CA GLU A 51 8.70 6.27 6.65
C GLU A 51 7.44 6.16 5.77
N VAL A 52 7.60 6.38 4.47
CA VAL A 52 6.57 6.13 3.46
C VAL A 52 7.18 5.27 2.36
N ASP A 53 6.60 4.09 2.13
CA ASP A 53 6.92 3.23 0.99
C ASP A 53 5.99 3.58 -0.17
N LEU A 54 6.57 3.98 -1.30
CA LEU A 54 5.86 4.50 -2.47
C LEU A 54 5.85 3.44 -3.56
N HIS A 55 4.64 3.08 -4.00
CA HIS A 55 4.38 2.02 -4.98
C HIS A 55 3.79 2.61 -6.26
N PRO A 56 4.59 2.80 -7.33
CA PRO A 56 4.10 3.34 -8.60
C PRO A 56 3.18 2.35 -9.30
N LEU A 57 1.98 2.81 -9.65
CA LEU A 57 0.98 2.04 -10.38
C LEU A 57 0.73 2.62 -11.78
N ASP A 58 0.71 1.75 -12.77
CA ASP A 58 0.24 2.04 -14.12
C ASP A 58 -1.23 1.62 -14.21
N PHE A 59 -2.15 2.60 -14.28
CA PHE A 59 -3.60 2.36 -14.36
C PHE A 59 -4.07 2.15 -15.80
N ALA A 60 -4.97 1.19 -16.00
CA ALA A 60 -5.70 1.00 -17.24
C ALA A 60 -7.01 1.81 -17.27
N GLY A 61 -7.61 1.93 -18.46
CA GLY A 61 -8.85 2.68 -18.67
C GLY A 61 -10.09 2.07 -17.99
N ASP A 62 -10.04 0.81 -17.58
CA ASP A 62 -11.09 0.12 -16.82
C ASP A 62 -10.96 0.31 -15.30
N GLY A 63 -9.95 1.03 -14.85
CA GLY A 63 -9.68 1.29 -13.43
C GLY A 63 -8.83 0.22 -12.73
N SER A 64 -8.46 -0.87 -13.43
CA SER A 64 -7.43 -1.78 -12.95
C SER A 64 -6.05 -1.12 -13.01
N ALA A 65 -5.08 -1.69 -12.30
CA ALA A 65 -3.71 -1.22 -12.33
C ALA A 65 -2.70 -2.38 -12.24
N VAL A 66 -1.47 -2.08 -12.67
CA VAL A 66 -0.32 -2.96 -12.49
C VAL A 66 0.81 -2.21 -11.79
N GLN A 67 1.54 -2.91 -10.92
CA GLN A 67 2.81 -2.46 -10.35
C GLN A 67 3.92 -3.37 -10.88
N ALA A 68 5.07 -2.80 -11.20
CA ALA A 68 6.25 -3.59 -11.53
C ALA A 68 6.67 -4.47 -10.32
N SER A 69 7.25 -5.62 -10.60
CA SER A 69 7.86 -6.50 -9.60
C SER A 69 9.33 -6.76 -9.93
N GLY A 70 10.03 -7.55 -9.10
CA GLY A 70 11.39 -8.00 -9.41
C GLY A 70 11.47 -8.98 -10.59
N ASP A 71 10.34 -9.51 -11.06
CA ASP A 71 10.21 -10.34 -12.25
C ASP A 71 9.35 -9.61 -13.30
N PRO A 72 9.93 -9.14 -14.43
CA PRO A 72 9.20 -8.41 -15.46
C PRO A 72 7.98 -9.15 -16.03
N GLU A 73 7.98 -10.49 -15.98
CA GLU A 73 6.88 -11.32 -16.49
C GLU A 73 5.75 -11.51 -15.45
N ARG A 74 5.94 -11.02 -14.23
CA ARG A 74 5.00 -11.21 -13.10
C ARG A 74 4.75 -9.89 -12.37
N PRO A 75 4.11 -8.90 -12.99
CA PRO A 75 3.70 -7.69 -12.28
C PRO A 75 2.68 -8.01 -11.18
N PHE A 76 2.60 -7.16 -10.16
CA PHE A 76 1.49 -7.21 -9.21
C PHE A 76 0.25 -6.61 -9.87
N VAL A 77 -0.86 -7.35 -9.82
CA VAL A 77 -2.12 -6.97 -10.48
C VAL A 77 -3.12 -6.48 -9.45
N TYR A 78 -3.77 -5.36 -9.79
CA TYR A 78 -4.80 -4.72 -9.00
C TYR A 78 -6.07 -4.67 -9.87
N PRO A 79 -7.09 -5.51 -9.65
CA PRO A 79 -8.39 -5.31 -10.30
C PRO A 79 -8.97 -3.94 -9.90
N ALA A 80 -9.89 -3.39 -10.68
CA ALA A 80 -10.53 -2.12 -10.34
C ALA A 80 -11.20 -2.16 -8.94
N SER A 81 -11.72 -3.32 -8.54
CA SER A 81 -12.27 -3.58 -7.20
C SER A 81 -11.23 -3.57 -6.07
N ALA A 82 -9.93 -3.51 -6.38
CA ALA A 82 -8.88 -3.34 -5.40
C ALA A 82 -8.91 -1.94 -4.78
N PHE A 83 -9.45 -0.94 -5.47
CA PHE A 83 -9.45 0.45 -4.99
C PHE A 83 -10.82 0.82 -4.43
N VAL A 84 -10.87 1.04 -3.12
CA VAL A 84 -12.10 1.39 -2.38
C VAL A 84 -11.86 2.65 -1.54
N THR A 85 -12.88 3.06 -0.77
CA THR A 85 -12.77 4.18 0.16
C THR A 85 -12.91 3.70 1.60
N GLY A 86 -11.98 4.10 2.45
CA GLY A 86 -11.99 3.88 3.90
C GLY A 86 -11.98 5.21 4.66
N THR A 87 -11.75 5.13 5.98
CA THR A 87 -11.59 6.32 6.82
C THR A 87 -10.42 6.22 7.79
N VAL A 88 -9.64 7.30 7.93
CA VAL A 88 -8.56 7.46 8.91
C VAL A 88 -8.80 8.75 9.69
N GLY A 89 -8.94 8.66 11.01
CA GLY A 89 -9.24 9.85 11.85
C GLY A 89 -10.51 10.60 11.43
N GLY A 90 -11.52 9.89 10.91
CA GLY A 90 -12.75 10.49 10.38
C GLY A 90 -12.63 11.09 8.96
N ARG A 91 -11.44 11.13 8.36
CA ARG A 91 -11.23 11.57 6.98
C ARG A 91 -11.43 10.40 6.02
N ALA A 92 -12.22 10.58 4.96
CA ALA A 92 -12.28 9.64 3.85
C ALA A 92 -10.93 9.58 3.10
N VAL A 93 -10.47 8.36 2.80
CA VAL A 93 -9.23 8.10 2.06
C VAL A 93 -9.45 6.97 1.05
N ALA A 94 -8.78 7.05 -0.11
CA ALA A 94 -8.68 5.90 -1.01
C ALA A 94 -7.73 4.87 -0.40
N CYS A 95 -8.12 3.60 -0.42
CA CYS A 95 -7.31 2.51 0.13
C CYS A 95 -7.53 1.22 -0.65
N LEU A 96 -6.68 0.23 -0.41
CA LEU A 96 -6.90 -1.11 -0.95
C LEU A 96 -8.10 -1.79 -0.26
N SER A 97 -8.80 -2.64 -1.00
CA SER A 97 -9.87 -3.49 -0.48
C SER A 97 -9.31 -4.56 0.46
N ALA A 98 -10.18 -5.12 1.31
CA ALA A 98 -9.80 -6.22 2.19
C ALA A 98 -9.34 -7.44 1.38
N GLU A 99 -9.99 -7.70 0.24
CA GLU A 99 -9.64 -8.75 -0.72
C GLU A 99 -8.21 -8.56 -1.25
N GLN A 100 -7.83 -7.33 -1.62
CA GLN A 100 -6.48 -7.07 -2.11
C GLN A 100 -5.43 -7.17 -1.00
N GLN A 101 -5.76 -6.72 0.22
CA GLN A 101 -4.89 -6.88 1.39
C GLN A 101 -4.61 -8.36 1.66
N VAL A 102 -5.64 -9.21 1.69
CA VAL A 102 -5.48 -10.67 1.81
C VAL A 102 -4.71 -11.26 0.63
N HIS A 103 -4.93 -10.73 -0.58
CA HIS A 103 -4.22 -11.19 -1.78
C HIS A 103 -2.71 -11.04 -1.63
N PHE A 104 -2.25 -9.89 -1.14
CA PHE A 104 -0.82 -9.61 -0.96
C PHE A 104 -0.17 -10.26 0.25
N HIS A 105 -0.95 -10.76 1.21
CA HIS A 105 -0.45 -11.57 2.34
C HIS A 105 -0.37 -13.05 1.96
N GLN A 106 0.24 -13.34 0.80
CA GLN A 106 0.47 -14.68 0.26
C GLN A 106 1.92 -14.87 -0.13
N GLY A 107 2.40 -16.12 -0.06
CA GLY A 107 3.72 -16.49 -0.60
C GLY A 107 4.91 -16.22 0.32
N TYR A 108 4.67 -15.86 1.58
CA TYR A 108 5.71 -15.75 2.62
C TYR A 108 5.22 -16.28 3.97
N GLU A 109 6.15 -16.59 4.88
CA GLU A 109 5.82 -17.01 6.24
C GLU A 109 5.32 -15.79 7.05
N PRO A 110 4.08 -15.81 7.56
CA PRO A 110 3.50 -14.64 8.19
C PRO A 110 4.06 -14.37 9.58
N THR A 111 4.32 -13.10 9.85
CA THR A 111 4.67 -12.56 11.16
C THR A 111 3.46 -12.53 12.10
N GLU A 112 3.68 -12.27 13.39
CA GLU A 112 2.59 -12.04 14.33
C GLU A 112 1.71 -10.83 13.96
N ARG A 113 2.30 -9.80 13.33
CA ARG A 113 1.55 -8.63 12.84
C ARG A 113 0.65 -9.00 11.67
N ASP A 114 1.16 -9.79 10.73
CA ASP A 114 0.35 -10.29 9.61
C ASP A 114 -0.84 -11.10 10.13
N ARG A 115 -0.60 -12.01 11.08
CA ARG A 115 -1.66 -12.85 11.68
C ARG A 115 -2.70 -12.00 12.41
N HIS A 116 -2.27 -10.97 13.13
CA HIS A 116 -3.16 -10.01 13.79
C HIS A 116 -4.02 -9.26 12.76
N ASP A 117 -3.40 -8.69 11.72
CA ASP A 117 -4.07 -7.90 10.70
C ASP A 117 -5.07 -8.77 9.90
N MET A 118 -4.70 -10.00 9.54
CA MET A 118 -5.60 -10.94 8.86
C MET A 118 -6.81 -11.36 9.72
N ALA A 119 -6.61 -11.57 11.02
CA ALA A 119 -7.72 -11.86 11.95
C ALA A 119 -8.72 -10.70 12.04
N LEU A 120 -8.23 -9.45 12.01
CA LEU A 120 -9.07 -8.26 11.99
C LEU A 120 -9.87 -8.13 10.68
N LEU A 121 -9.23 -8.36 9.53
CA LEU A 121 -9.93 -8.35 8.25
C LEU A 121 -11.04 -9.41 8.20
N ARG A 122 -10.74 -10.63 8.66
CA ARG A 122 -11.73 -11.72 8.77
C ARG A 122 -12.92 -11.31 9.62
N ARG A 123 -12.67 -10.72 10.80
CA ARG A 123 -13.72 -10.27 11.72
C ARG A 123 -14.56 -9.13 11.15
N ALA A 124 -13.92 -8.14 10.53
CA ALA A 124 -14.59 -6.92 10.08
C ALA A 124 -15.36 -7.10 8.77
N PHE A 125 -14.84 -7.93 7.85
CA PHE A 125 -15.37 -8.05 6.49
C PHE A 125 -15.93 -9.44 6.15
N GLY A 126 -15.78 -10.43 7.04
CA GLY A 126 -16.24 -11.80 6.78
C GLY A 126 -15.46 -12.50 5.67
N ILE A 127 -14.23 -12.04 5.37
CA ILE A 127 -13.38 -12.58 4.32
C ILE A 127 -12.50 -13.73 4.82
N ALA A 128 -12.30 -14.76 3.99
CA ALA A 128 -11.34 -15.82 4.27
C ALA A 128 -9.91 -15.30 4.10
N THR A 129 -9.01 -15.71 5.00
CA THR A 129 -7.57 -15.37 4.96
C THR A 129 -6.75 -16.66 4.99
N HIS A 130 -5.50 -16.61 4.52
CA HIS A 130 -4.63 -17.79 4.36
C HIS A 130 -4.11 -18.37 5.68
N PHE A 131 -4.15 -17.56 6.74
CA PHE A 131 -3.78 -17.88 8.11
C PHE A 131 -4.63 -17.04 9.07
#